data_AF-A0A7S2FJF3-F1
#
_entry.id   AF-A0A7S2FJF3-F1
#
_cell.length_a   1.000
_cell.length_b   1.000
_cell.length_c   1.000
_cell.angle_alpha   90.00
_cell.angle_beta   90.00
_cell.angle_gamma   90.00
#
_symmetry.space_group_name_H-M   'P 1'
#
loop_
_entity.id
_entity.type
_entity.pdbx_description
1 polymer ?
#
loop_
_entity_poly.entity_id
_entity_poly.type
_entity_poly.pdbx_seq_one_letter_code
_entity_poly.pdbx_strand_id
1 'polypeptide(L)'
;EDAARERLGFSVRVAPSDIAGAGMGAWLEGRAGAGAVVGLYPGTVFLPGQLLRDSVLEWLYPDDHCFLFSRYDGVLIDARETGVVPISPAETAERGAFRRRITEGSGKVFTADPDKTTPGLLGAGHMCNHPPPTKQPNVMAVSYDFASAGFGAPNAFPSELLGCVPNTYARAPSILDGTYSPSVAMHSVLLLSTRPLQDEELFIDYRLTPGFERPLWYEPVDPEEDERRWSASAIAKG
;
A
#
# COMPACT_ATOMS: atom_id res chain seq x y z
N GLU A 1 17.34 9.81 3.63
CA GLU A 1 16.34 10.63 4.34
C GLU A 1 16.70 12.11 4.30
N ASP A 2 17.89 12.53 4.75
CA ASP A 2 18.29 13.95 4.80
C ASP A 2 18.06 14.75 3.50
N ALA A 3 18.45 14.20 2.35
CA ALA A 3 18.23 14.84 1.04
C ALA A 3 16.73 14.96 0.66
N ALA A 4 15.87 14.10 1.19
CA ALA A 4 14.41 14.25 1.07
C ALA A 4 13.96 15.46 1.89
N ARG A 5 14.38 15.53 3.15
CA ARG A 5 14.01 16.58 4.10
C ARG A 5 14.49 17.96 3.65
N GLU A 6 15.67 18.04 3.04
CA GLU A 6 16.20 19.27 2.41
C GLU A 6 15.36 19.72 1.20
N ARG A 7 14.89 18.79 0.37
CA ARG A 7 14.20 19.11 -0.91
C ARG A 7 12.68 19.25 -0.80
N LEU A 8 12.06 18.48 0.08
CA LEU A 8 10.60 18.36 0.24
C LEU A 8 10.10 19.05 1.53
N GLY A 9 10.99 19.39 2.46
CA GLY A 9 10.64 19.85 3.81
C GLY A 9 10.32 18.71 4.79
N PHE A 10 10.29 17.45 4.32
CA PHE A 10 10.05 16.27 5.13
C PHE A 10 10.76 15.01 4.60
N SER A 11 10.86 14.00 5.46
CA SER A 11 11.24 12.62 5.12
C SER A 11 10.23 11.65 5.73
N VAL A 12 10.15 10.43 5.18
CA VAL A 12 9.31 9.36 5.72
C VAL A 12 10.20 8.22 6.20
N ARG A 13 10.01 7.77 7.44
CA ARG A 13 10.71 6.62 8.02
C ARG A 13 9.71 5.62 8.58
N VAL A 14 10.14 4.38 8.78
CA VAL A 14 9.38 3.37 9.52
C VAL A 14 9.89 3.33 10.96
N ALA A 15 8.98 3.31 11.93
CA ALA A 15 9.29 3.30 13.35
C ALA A 15 8.19 2.58 14.15
N PRO A 16 8.36 2.29 15.44
CA PRO A 16 7.26 1.81 16.28
C PRO A 16 6.02 2.71 16.17
N SER A 17 4.83 2.12 16.09
CA SER A 17 3.56 2.84 16.05
C SER A 17 3.20 3.41 17.42
N ASP A 18 2.46 4.52 17.45
CA ASP A 18 1.78 5.00 18.66
C ASP A 18 0.62 4.05 19.08
N ILE A 19 0.14 3.22 18.15
CA ILE A 19 -0.95 2.28 18.43
C ILE A 19 -0.37 1.08 19.17
N ALA A 20 -0.80 0.91 20.43
CA ALA A 20 -0.41 -0.22 21.26
C ALA A 20 -0.72 -1.57 20.58
N GLY A 21 0.32 -2.34 20.27
CA GLY A 21 0.21 -3.66 19.64
C GLY A 21 0.15 -3.67 18.10
N ALA A 22 0.11 -2.52 17.42
CA ALA A 22 0.18 -2.48 15.94
C ALA A 22 1.60 -2.78 15.40
N GLY A 23 2.62 -2.66 16.25
CA GLY A 23 4.02 -2.89 15.88
C GLY A 23 4.64 -1.64 15.28
N MET A 24 4.77 -1.59 13.96
CA MET A 24 5.47 -0.50 13.25
C MET A 24 4.46 0.38 12.49
N GLY A 25 4.81 1.64 12.26
CA GLY A 25 4.07 2.61 11.46
C GLY A 25 5.00 3.42 10.57
N ALA A 26 4.44 4.06 9.55
CA ALA A 26 5.11 5.08 8.75
C ALA A 26 5.02 6.44 9.47
N TRP A 27 6.14 7.14 9.60
CA TRP A 27 6.25 8.42 10.28
C TRP A 27 6.79 9.48 9.34
N LEU A 28 6.13 10.64 9.34
CA LEU A 28 6.63 11.84 8.67
C LEU A 28 7.47 12.65 9.65
N GLU A 29 8.70 12.99 9.24
CA GLU A 29 9.58 13.92 9.96
C GLU A 29 9.72 15.22 9.17
N GLY A 30 9.59 16.37 9.81
CA GLY A 30 9.51 17.67 9.16
C GLY A 30 8.07 18.09 8.93
N ARG A 31 7.79 18.79 7.82
CA ARG A 31 6.48 19.40 7.54
C ARG A 31 6.02 19.11 6.12
N ALA A 32 4.75 18.73 5.97
CA ALA A 32 4.06 18.67 4.69
C ALA A 32 2.78 19.52 4.73
N GLY A 33 2.49 20.24 3.64
CA GLY A 33 1.19 20.90 3.45
C GLY A 33 0.08 19.88 3.19
N ALA A 34 -1.19 20.32 3.19
CA ALA A 34 -2.29 19.48 2.72
C ALA A 34 -2.18 19.22 1.21
N GLY A 35 -2.55 18.03 0.76
CA GLY A 35 -2.44 17.60 -0.65
C GLY A 35 -1.03 17.25 -1.12
N ALA A 36 -0.04 17.24 -0.22
CA ALA A 36 1.32 16.84 -0.55
C ALA A 36 1.42 15.32 -0.70
N VAL A 37 2.18 14.84 -1.70
CA VAL A 37 2.50 13.42 -1.84
C VAL A 37 3.52 13.04 -0.77
N VAL A 38 3.06 12.38 0.29
CA VAL A 38 3.86 11.96 1.45
C VAL A 38 4.17 10.46 1.44
N GLY A 39 3.80 9.72 0.38
CA GLY A 39 4.15 8.31 0.26
C GLY A 39 3.77 7.72 -1.09
N LEU A 40 4.31 6.53 -1.35
CA LEU A 40 3.85 5.60 -2.38
C LEU A 40 3.57 4.25 -1.71
N TYR A 41 2.52 3.56 -2.14
CA TYR A 41 2.29 2.17 -1.77
C TYR A 41 3.16 1.28 -2.67
N PRO A 42 4.19 0.62 -2.13
CA PRO A 42 5.13 -0.15 -2.93
C PRO A 42 4.56 -1.53 -3.26
N GLY A 43 5.29 -2.29 -4.08
CA GLY A 43 5.07 -3.72 -4.23
C GLY A 43 4.72 -4.18 -5.64
N THR A 44 4.39 -5.45 -5.73
CA THR A 44 4.17 -6.18 -6.98
C THR A 44 2.79 -5.86 -7.54
N VAL A 45 2.74 -5.35 -8.77
CA VAL A 45 1.51 -4.91 -9.44
C VAL A 45 0.94 -6.03 -10.29
N PHE A 46 -0.35 -6.33 -10.08
CA PHE A 46 -1.14 -7.30 -10.84
C PHE A 46 -2.26 -6.59 -11.58
N LEU A 47 -2.31 -6.76 -12.90
CA LEU A 47 -3.31 -6.10 -13.75
C LEU A 47 -4.59 -6.95 -13.85
N PRO A 48 -5.79 -6.35 -14.04
CA PRO A 48 -7.07 -7.09 -14.04
C PRO A 48 -7.09 -8.33 -14.94
N GLY A 49 -6.56 -8.23 -16.17
CA GLY A 49 -6.49 -9.35 -17.12
C GLY A 49 -5.56 -10.50 -16.70
N GLN A 50 -4.68 -10.28 -15.72
CA GLN A 50 -3.79 -11.28 -15.11
C GLN A 50 -4.47 -11.97 -13.92
N LEU A 51 -5.24 -11.24 -13.12
CA LEU A 51 -5.97 -11.76 -11.95
C LEU A 51 -7.04 -12.80 -12.32
N LEU A 52 -7.63 -12.67 -13.51
CA LEU A 52 -8.59 -13.62 -14.08
C LEU A 52 -7.95 -14.92 -14.59
N ARG A 53 -6.64 -15.12 -14.40
CA ARG A 53 -5.86 -16.26 -14.92
C ARG A 53 -4.96 -16.84 -13.83
N ASP A 54 -4.43 -18.03 -14.08
CA ASP A 54 -3.20 -18.56 -13.46
C ASP A 54 -3.19 -18.62 -11.91
N SER A 55 -4.32 -18.94 -11.27
CA SER A 55 -4.51 -19.09 -9.80
C SER A 55 -3.98 -17.94 -8.92
N VAL A 56 -3.79 -16.75 -9.50
CA VAL A 56 -3.16 -15.59 -8.83
C VAL A 56 -3.94 -15.15 -7.59
N LEU A 57 -5.28 -15.22 -7.62
CA LEU A 57 -6.11 -14.88 -6.46
C LEU A 57 -5.90 -15.86 -5.27
N GLU A 58 -5.55 -17.12 -5.50
CA GLU A 58 -5.24 -18.09 -4.44
C GLU A 58 -3.86 -17.84 -3.79
N TRP A 59 -2.96 -17.19 -4.53
CA TRP A 59 -1.67 -16.69 -4.04
C TRP A 59 -1.80 -15.36 -3.29
N LEU A 60 -2.69 -14.48 -3.76
CA LEU A 60 -2.95 -13.21 -3.10
C LEU A 60 -3.71 -13.41 -1.77
N TYR A 61 -4.70 -14.30 -1.72
CA TYR A 61 -5.56 -14.48 -0.54
C TYR A 61 -5.29 -15.76 0.29
N PRO A 62 -5.42 -15.71 1.63
CA PRO A 62 -5.80 -14.54 2.43
C PRO A 62 -4.64 -13.55 2.61
N ASP A 63 -4.99 -12.32 2.93
CA ASP A 63 -4.05 -11.24 3.26
C ASP A 63 -4.19 -10.89 4.74
N ASP A 64 -3.70 -11.78 5.60
CA ASP A 64 -3.85 -11.68 7.07
C ASP A 64 -3.14 -10.45 7.68
N HIS A 65 -2.42 -9.65 6.88
CA HIS A 65 -1.67 -8.46 7.31
C HIS A 65 -2.08 -7.17 6.56
N CYS A 66 -3.10 -7.22 5.69
CA CYS A 66 -3.62 -6.05 4.96
C CYS A 66 -2.56 -5.33 4.09
N PHE A 67 -1.66 -6.10 3.46
CA PHE A 67 -0.62 -5.60 2.56
C PHE A 67 -0.98 -5.67 1.06
N LEU A 68 -2.21 -6.04 0.73
CA LEU A 68 -2.81 -5.87 -0.59
C LEU A 68 -3.55 -4.54 -0.69
N PHE A 69 -3.16 -3.69 -1.64
CA PHE A 69 -3.93 -2.50 -2.00
C PHE A 69 -4.73 -2.73 -3.29
N SER A 70 -6.03 -2.42 -3.26
CA SER A 70 -6.91 -2.50 -4.44
C SER A 70 -7.28 -1.11 -4.97
N ARG A 71 -6.91 -0.86 -6.24
CA ARG A 71 -7.29 0.34 -7.00
C ARG A 71 -8.71 0.19 -7.57
N TYR A 72 -9.37 1.31 -7.84
CA TYR A 72 -10.75 1.33 -8.37
C TYR A 72 -10.89 0.74 -9.80
N ASP A 73 -9.80 0.65 -10.55
CA ASP A 73 -9.72 0.02 -11.87
C ASP A 73 -9.42 -1.50 -11.81
N GLY A 74 -9.39 -2.08 -10.60
CA GLY A 74 -9.14 -3.50 -10.38
C GLY A 74 -7.66 -3.91 -10.41
N VAL A 75 -6.72 -2.96 -10.50
CA VAL A 75 -5.30 -3.23 -10.31
C VAL A 75 -5.04 -3.52 -8.82
N LEU A 76 -4.37 -4.63 -8.53
CA LEU A 76 -3.91 -4.99 -7.18
C LEU A 76 -2.41 -4.71 -7.04
N ILE A 77 -1.98 -4.26 -5.85
CA ILE A 77 -0.58 -4.07 -5.49
C ILE A 77 -0.31 -4.88 -4.21
N ASP A 78 0.69 -5.76 -4.24
CA ASP A 78 1.10 -6.62 -3.12
C ASP A 78 2.45 -6.17 -2.54
N ALA A 79 2.42 -5.63 -1.31
CA ALA A 79 3.61 -5.16 -0.62
C ALA A 79 4.33 -6.24 0.21
N ARG A 80 3.83 -7.48 0.29
CA ARG A 80 4.36 -8.51 1.21
C ARG A 80 5.84 -8.86 0.97
N GLU A 81 6.33 -8.66 -0.26
CA GLU A 81 7.71 -8.99 -0.66
C GLU A 81 8.69 -7.79 -0.71
N THR A 82 8.28 -6.57 -0.33
CA THR A 82 9.18 -5.39 -0.38
C THR A 82 10.23 -5.44 0.76
N GLY A 83 11.41 -6.01 0.48
CA GLY A 83 12.40 -6.51 1.48
C GLY A 83 13.34 -5.49 2.14
N VAL A 84 13.47 -5.55 3.49
CA VAL A 84 14.24 -4.62 4.36
C VAL A 84 14.45 -5.20 5.81
N VAL A 85 15.22 -4.54 6.72
CA VAL A 85 15.81 -5.08 8.02
C VAL A 85 16.00 -4.01 9.15
N PRO A 86 16.15 -4.28 10.50
CA PRO A 86 15.75 -5.40 11.42
C PRO A 86 14.91 -5.02 12.69
N ILE A 87 14.26 -6.00 13.34
CA ILE A 87 13.74 -5.94 14.74
C ILE A 87 14.58 -6.72 15.79
N SER A 88 14.28 -6.56 17.09
CA SER A 88 15.02 -7.21 18.18
C SER A 88 14.71 -8.72 18.30
N PRO A 89 15.66 -9.58 18.76
CA PRO A 89 15.44 -11.03 18.83
C PRO A 89 14.24 -11.49 19.68
N ALA A 90 13.85 -10.71 20.69
CA ALA A 90 12.66 -10.98 21.49
C ALA A 90 11.37 -10.73 20.68
N GLU A 91 11.34 -9.66 19.91
CA GLU A 91 10.20 -9.29 19.07
C GLU A 91 10.07 -10.22 17.86
N THR A 92 11.20 -10.67 17.28
CA THR A 92 11.25 -11.75 16.29
C THR A 92 10.62 -13.04 16.85
N ALA A 93 10.87 -13.36 18.12
CA ALA A 93 10.34 -14.55 18.78
C ALA A 93 8.82 -14.46 19.04
N GLU A 94 8.31 -13.31 19.50
CA GLU A 94 6.87 -13.08 19.70
C GLU A 94 6.10 -13.11 18.37
N ARG A 95 6.58 -12.39 17.34
CA ARG A 95 5.97 -12.40 16.00
C ARG A 95 6.04 -13.81 15.37
N GLY A 96 7.12 -14.55 15.61
CA GLY A 96 7.26 -15.97 15.21
C GLY A 96 6.37 -16.94 15.99
N ALA A 97 5.94 -16.61 17.20
CA ALA A 97 4.94 -17.38 17.95
C ALA A 97 3.52 -17.10 17.44
N PHE A 98 3.19 -15.83 17.17
CA PHE A 98 1.92 -15.45 16.53
C PHE A 98 1.74 -16.10 15.15
N ARG A 99 2.77 -16.02 14.30
CA ARG A 99 2.79 -16.62 12.95
C ARG A 99 2.55 -18.14 12.97
N ARG A 100 3.15 -18.86 13.92
CA ARG A 100 2.89 -20.31 14.12
C ARG A 100 1.43 -20.58 14.45
N ARG A 101 0.86 -19.82 15.39
CA ARG A 101 -0.54 -19.96 15.83
C ARG A 101 -1.55 -19.78 14.69
N ILE A 102 -1.25 -18.90 13.72
CA ILE A 102 -2.08 -18.69 12.51
C ILE A 102 -1.81 -19.79 11.46
N THR A 103 -0.54 -20.15 11.23
CA THR A 103 -0.14 -21.21 10.27
C THR A 103 -0.71 -22.58 10.66
N GLU A 104 -0.74 -22.90 11.96
CA GLU A 104 -1.28 -24.15 12.52
C GLU A 104 -2.81 -24.26 12.37
N GLY A 105 -3.52 -23.14 12.23
CA GLY A 105 -4.97 -23.09 12.01
C GLY A 105 -5.40 -23.05 10.54
N SER A 106 -4.57 -22.46 9.65
CA SER A 106 -4.91 -22.22 8.24
C SER A 106 -4.22 -23.16 7.24
N GLY A 107 -3.16 -23.86 7.66
CA GLY A 107 -2.34 -24.71 6.78
C GLY A 107 -1.50 -23.94 5.75
N LYS A 108 -1.52 -22.60 5.75
CA LYS A 108 -0.75 -21.74 4.84
C LYS A 108 0.47 -21.14 5.54
N VAL A 109 1.63 -21.19 4.88
CA VAL A 109 2.87 -20.57 5.38
C VAL A 109 2.87 -19.08 5.02
N PHE A 110 2.69 -18.23 6.03
CA PHE A 110 2.84 -16.78 5.83
C PHE A 110 4.30 -16.42 5.58
N THR A 111 4.60 -15.57 4.59
CA THR A 111 5.98 -15.18 4.19
C THR A 111 6.35 -13.72 4.46
N ALA A 112 5.44 -12.88 4.98
CA ALA A 112 5.79 -11.52 5.39
C ALA A 112 6.94 -11.52 6.42
N ASP A 113 7.97 -10.73 6.16
CA ASP A 113 9.20 -10.69 6.94
C ASP A 113 9.13 -9.44 7.83
N PRO A 114 9.10 -9.56 9.18
CA PRO A 114 8.84 -8.42 10.06
C PRO A 114 10.00 -7.42 10.14
N ASP A 115 11.10 -7.71 9.45
CA ASP A 115 12.29 -6.89 9.37
C ASP A 115 12.08 -5.63 8.46
N LYS A 116 10.92 -5.47 7.80
CA LYS A 116 10.54 -4.38 6.82
C LYS A 116 9.82 -3.15 7.44
N THR A 117 9.98 -1.89 6.98
CA THR A 117 11.06 -1.22 6.21
C THR A 117 10.58 -0.23 5.10
N THR A 118 11.46 0.53 4.39
CA THR A 118 11.11 1.50 3.31
C THR A 118 11.81 1.26 1.95
N PRO A 119 11.11 0.78 0.89
CA PRO A 119 11.65 0.78 -0.47
C PRO A 119 11.71 2.20 -1.06
N GLY A 120 12.91 2.76 -1.17
CA GLY A 120 13.14 4.08 -1.76
C GLY A 120 12.69 5.24 -0.87
N LEU A 121 12.64 6.45 -1.44
CA LEU A 121 12.49 7.71 -0.68
C LEU A 121 11.14 7.87 0.02
N LEU A 122 10.08 7.27 -0.54
CA LEU A 122 8.69 7.47 -0.13
C LEU A 122 7.87 6.17 -0.10
N GLY A 123 8.46 4.99 -0.35
CA GLY A 123 7.74 3.71 -0.44
C GLY A 123 7.21 3.13 0.88
N ALA A 124 6.95 3.97 1.89
CA ALA A 124 6.47 3.57 3.20
C ALA A 124 4.96 3.25 3.23
N GLY A 125 4.23 3.33 2.12
CA GLY A 125 2.77 3.37 2.14
C GLY A 125 2.09 2.13 2.74
N HIS A 126 2.72 0.96 2.57
CA HIS A 126 2.30 -0.29 3.20
C HIS A 126 2.47 -0.32 4.73
N MET A 127 3.27 0.58 5.30
CA MET A 127 3.49 0.72 6.74
C MET A 127 2.62 1.81 7.37
N CYS A 128 1.78 2.52 6.61
CA CYS A 128 0.79 3.43 7.20
C CYS A 128 -0.29 2.60 7.87
N ASN A 129 -0.49 2.76 9.18
CA ASN A 129 -1.47 1.97 9.93
C ASN A 129 -2.90 2.44 9.67
N HIS A 130 -3.87 1.57 9.96
CA HIS A 130 -5.24 2.01 10.18
C HIS A 130 -5.32 2.86 11.46
N PRO A 131 -6.01 4.01 11.47
CA PRO A 131 -6.18 4.77 12.70
C PRO A 131 -7.00 3.98 13.74
N PRO A 132 -6.69 4.08 15.04
CA PRO A 132 -7.62 3.68 16.09
C PRO A 132 -8.83 4.64 16.12
N PRO A 133 -9.95 4.28 16.75
CA PRO A 133 -11.17 5.13 16.81
C PRO A 133 -10.98 6.52 17.42
N THR A 134 -9.86 6.75 18.10
CA THR A 134 -9.48 8.04 18.72
C THR A 134 -8.65 8.95 17.80
N LYS A 135 -8.19 8.46 16.64
CA LYS A 135 -7.45 9.23 15.62
C LYS A 135 -8.24 9.22 14.31
N GLN A 136 -7.94 10.17 13.43
CA GLN A 136 -8.47 10.24 12.06
C GLN A 136 -7.37 9.93 11.06
N PRO A 137 -7.67 9.37 9.87
CA PRO A 137 -6.67 9.18 8.82
C PRO A 137 -6.17 10.56 8.36
N ASN A 138 -4.85 10.74 8.38
CA ASN A 138 -4.18 11.98 7.99
C ASN A 138 -3.56 11.88 6.58
N VAL A 139 -3.64 10.70 5.94
CA VAL A 139 -3.36 10.49 4.52
C VAL A 139 -4.51 9.77 3.80
N MET A 140 -4.66 10.04 2.51
CA MET A 140 -5.57 9.34 1.60
C MET A 140 -4.78 8.70 0.46
N ALA A 141 -5.17 7.49 0.05
CA ALA A 141 -4.59 6.82 -1.11
C ALA A 141 -5.28 7.24 -2.41
N VAL A 142 -4.49 7.52 -3.43
CA VAL A 142 -4.94 7.91 -4.78
C VAL A 142 -4.26 7.01 -5.81
N SER A 143 -5.06 6.33 -6.64
CA SER A 143 -4.57 5.57 -7.79
C SER A 143 -3.85 6.51 -8.76
N TYR A 144 -2.63 6.16 -9.16
CA TYR A 144 -1.79 7.03 -9.97
C TYR A 144 -0.99 6.25 -11.00
N ASP A 145 -0.88 6.79 -12.21
CA ASP A 145 -0.18 6.16 -13.31
C ASP A 145 0.99 7.03 -13.75
N PHE A 146 2.19 6.48 -13.67
CA PHE A 146 3.38 7.11 -14.23
C PHE A 146 3.29 7.07 -15.76
N ALA A 147 3.24 8.25 -16.38
CA ALA A 147 3.02 8.37 -17.82
C ALA A 147 4.17 7.79 -18.65
N SER A 148 3.84 7.00 -19.66
CA SER A 148 4.80 6.52 -20.67
C SER A 148 5.04 7.55 -21.76
N ALA A 149 6.23 7.54 -22.37
CA ALA A 149 6.60 8.35 -23.53
C ALA A 149 5.96 7.88 -24.86
N GLY A 150 4.76 7.30 -24.80
CA GLY A 150 3.98 6.87 -25.96
C GLY A 150 3.61 8.04 -26.89
N PHE A 151 3.10 7.70 -28.07
CA PHE A 151 2.83 8.63 -29.19
C PHE A 151 2.23 9.98 -28.75
N GLY A 152 3.07 11.01 -28.67
CA GLY A 152 2.66 12.39 -28.44
C GLY A 152 2.33 12.76 -26.99
N ALA A 153 2.68 11.95 -25.99
CA ALA A 153 2.52 12.33 -24.57
C ALA A 153 3.56 13.40 -24.16
N PRO A 154 3.17 14.67 -23.92
CA PRO A 154 4.15 15.75 -23.68
C PRO A 154 4.77 15.71 -22.27
N ASN A 155 4.10 15.02 -21.34
CA ASN A 155 4.44 14.97 -19.92
C ASN A 155 4.81 13.54 -19.48
N ALA A 156 5.57 12.82 -20.32
CA ALA A 156 6.06 11.50 -19.98
C ALA A 156 6.91 11.52 -18.71
N PHE A 157 6.78 10.50 -17.86
CA PHE A 157 7.67 10.35 -16.72
C PHE A 157 9.08 9.93 -17.21
N PRO A 158 10.17 10.56 -16.73
CA PRO A 158 11.52 10.23 -17.20
C PRO A 158 11.84 8.75 -16.98
N SER A 159 12.26 8.05 -18.04
CA SER A 159 12.43 6.59 -18.01
C SER A 159 13.56 6.16 -17.07
N GLU A 160 14.59 7.01 -16.95
CA GLU A 160 15.70 6.88 -16.01
C GLU A 160 15.26 6.97 -14.53
N LEU A 161 14.10 7.58 -14.24
CA LEU A 161 13.54 7.67 -12.89
C LEU A 161 12.54 6.55 -12.58
N LEU A 162 12.15 5.70 -13.55
CA LEU A 162 11.23 4.58 -13.29
C LEU A 162 11.79 3.59 -12.25
N GLY A 163 13.11 3.42 -12.20
CA GLY A 163 13.77 2.63 -11.15
C GLY A 163 13.66 3.21 -9.73
N CYS A 164 13.16 4.44 -9.57
CA CYS A 164 12.84 5.05 -8.28
C CYS A 164 11.37 4.84 -7.85
N VAL A 165 10.51 4.34 -8.75
CA VAL A 165 9.13 3.97 -8.41
C VAL A 165 9.17 2.59 -7.72
N PRO A 166 8.64 2.43 -6.50
CA PRO A 166 8.79 1.20 -5.72
C PRO A 166 7.76 0.12 -6.13
N ASN A 167 7.41 0.07 -7.42
CA ASN A 167 6.40 -0.84 -7.98
C ASN A 167 6.97 -1.58 -9.19
N THR A 168 6.66 -2.87 -9.29
CA THR A 168 7.10 -3.75 -10.39
C THR A 168 5.94 -4.63 -10.81
N TYR A 169 5.69 -4.82 -12.11
CA TYR A 169 4.64 -5.75 -12.54
C TYR A 169 5.01 -7.22 -12.27
N ALA A 170 4.06 -8.01 -11.76
CA ALA A 170 4.18 -9.46 -11.66
C ALA A 170 4.44 -10.12 -13.03
N ARG A 171 3.75 -9.62 -14.06
CA ARG A 171 3.96 -9.95 -15.47
C ARG A 171 3.89 -8.67 -16.29
N ALA A 172 4.87 -8.47 -17.18
CA ALA A 172 4.93 -7.28 -18.02
C ALA A 172 3.61 -7.07 -18.79
N PRO A 173 3.10 -5.82 -18.91
CA PRO A 173 1.86 -5.54 -19.63
C PRO A 173 1.94 -5.99 -21.09
N SER A 174 0.90 -6.66 -21.57
CA SER A 174 0.89 -7.27 -22.91
C SER A 174 -0.38 -6.95 -23.68
N ILE A 175 -0.25 -6.82 -25.00
CA ILE A 175 -1.39 -6.68 -25.91
C ILE A 175 -2.20 -8.00 -25.94
N LEU A 176 -1.53 -9.15 -25.75
CA LEU A 176 -2.14 -10.48 -25.88
C LEU A 176 -3.07 -10.85 -24.72
N ASP A 177 -2.86 -10.29 -23.53
CA ASP A 177 -3.76 -10.46 -22.38
C ASP A 177 -4.62 -9.22 -22.09
N GLY A 178 -4.58 -8.22 -22.98
CA GLY A 178 -5.38 -7.00 -22.91
C GLY A 178 -4.93 -6.01 -21.83
N THR A 179 -3.73 -6.18 -21.27
CA THR A 179 -3.24 -5.37 -20.14
C THR A 179 -2.33 -4.21 -20.53
N TYR A 180 -1.86 -4.18 -21.78
CA TYR A 180 -1.01 -3.10 -22.28
C TYR A 180 -1.78 -1.78 -22.47
N SER A 181 -1.31 -0.72 -21.82
CA SER A 181 -1.73 0.66 -22.06
C SER A 181 -0.55 1.48 -22.59
N PRO A 182 -0.64 2.12 -23.78
CA PRO A 182 0.48 2.85 -24.36
C PRO A 182 0.83 4.15 -23.62
N SER A 183 -0.06 4.65 -22.76
CA SER A 183 0.13 5.86 -21.97
C SER A 183 0.67 5.61 -20.55
N VAL A 184 0.76 4.36 -20.08
CA VAL A 184 1.15 4.02 -18.71
C VAL A 184 2.46 3.22 -18.67
N ALA A 185 3.46 3.76 -17.99
CA ALA A 185 4.72 3.08 -17.72
C ALA A 185 4.62 2.21 -16.45
N MET A 186 4.05 2.74 -15.37
CA MET A 186 3.83 2.00 -14.12
C MET A 186 2.53 2.43 -13.43
N HIS A 187 1.70 1.46 -13.04
CA HIS A 187 0.55 1.69 -12.16
C HIS A 187 1.03 1.70 -10.70
N SER A 188 0.58 2.69 -9.92
CA SER A 188 0.98 2.88 -8.53
C SER A 188 -0.17 3.44 -7.68
N VAL A 189 0.09 3.69 -6.40
CA VAL A 189 -0.80 4.41 -5.48
C VAL A 189 0.03 5.43 -4.73
N LEU A 190 -0.36 6.70 -4.79
CA LEU A 190 0.24 7.77 -4.01
C LEU A 190 -0.53 7.94 -2.70
N LEU A 191 0.17 8.29 -1.62
CA LEU A 191 -0.43 8.76 -0.38
C LEU A 191 -0.34 10.27 -0.31
N LEU A 192 -1.50 10.93 -0.26
CA LEU A 192 -1.62 12.39 -0.15
C LEU A 192 -2.04 12.76 1.26
N SER A 193 -1.39 13.76 1.86
CA SER A 193 -1.81 14.33 3.14
C SER A 193 -3.21 14.97 3.04
N THR A 194 -4.10 14.67 3.98
CA THR A 194 -5.47 15.23 4.00
C THR A 194 -5.54 16.59 4.69
N ARG A 195 -4.53 16.91 5.50
CA ARG A 195 -4.33 18.18 6.21
C ARG A 195 -2.82 18.51 6.28
N PRO A 196 -2.40 19.69 6.76
CA PRO A 196 -0.99 19.90 7.11
C PRO A 196 -0.54 18.86 8.14
N LEU A 197 0.65 18.31 7.93
CA LEU A 197 1.29 17.30 8.78
C LEU A 197 2.58 17.85 9.37
N GLN A 198 2.88 17.47 10.61
CA GLN A 198 4.17 17.76 11.23
C GLN A 198 4.56 16.65 12.21
N ASP A 199 5.76 16.07 12.02
CA ASP A 199 6.45 15.21 12.99
C ASP A 199 5.55 14.11 13.62
N GLU A 200 4.79 13.39 12.78
CA GLU A 200 3.68 12.52 13.20
C GLU A 200 3.56 11.19 12.41
N GLU A 201 2.93 10.18 13.02
CA GLU A 201 2.59 8.91 12.36
C GLU A 201 1.51 9.12 11.28
N LEU A 202 1.66 8.42 10.15
CA LEU A 202 0.75 8.44 9.02
C LEU A 202 -0.30 7.32 9.15
N PHE A 203 -1.57 7.72 9.15
CA PHE A 203 -2.72 6.85 9.24
C PHE A 203 -3.55 6.89 7.96
N ILE A 204 -3.83 5.70 7.41
CA ILE A 204 -4.60 5.48 6.19
C ILE A 204 -5.86 4.68 6.52
N ASP A 205 -6.99 5.09 5.95
CA ASP A 205 -8.22 4.31 6.01
C ASP A 205 -8.08 3.05 5.13
N TYR A 206 -8.18 1.86 5.74
CA TYR A 206 -7.98 0.57 5.06
C TYR A 206 -9.20 0.17 4.24
N ARG A 207 -10.41 0.64 4.62
CA ARG A 207 -11.68 0.36 3.92
C ARG A 207 -11.89 -1.12 3.60
N LEU A 208 -11.60 -1.99 4.57
CA LEU A 208 -11.70 -3.44 4.44
C LEU A 208 -13.12 -3.83 4.02
N THR A 209 -13.27 -4.72 3.05
CA THR A 209 -14.57 -5.01 2.41
C THR A 209 -15.68 -5.32 3.42
N PRO A 210 -16.81 -4.59 3.40
CA PRO A 210 -18.00 -4.90 4.19
C PRO A 210 -18.54 -6.31 3.90
N GLY A 211 -19.12 -6.94 4.92
CA GLY A 211 -19.71 -8.29 4.79
C GLY A 211 -18.72 -9.46 4.84
N PHE A 212 -17.41 -9.21 4.83
CA PHE A 212 -16.38 -10.20 5.12
C PHE A 212 -16.01 -10.20 6.61
N GLU A 213 -15.40 -11.28 7.09
CA GLU A 213 -14.81 -11.31 8.43
C GLU A 213 -13.68 -10.28 8.51
N ARG A 214 -13.74 -9.41 9.51
CA ARG A 214 -12.80 -8.31 9.74
C ARG A 214 -12.00 -8.58 11.02
N PRO A 215 -10.71 -8.22 11.10
CA PRO A 215 -9.92 -8.39 12.31
C PRO A 215 -10.53 -7.64 13.51
N LEU A 216 -10.41 -8.20 14.72
CA LEU A 216 -10.97 -7.61 15.95
C LEU A 216 -10.42 -6.21 16.31
N TRP A 217 -9.29 -5.80 15.72
CA TRP A 217 -8.71 -4.48 15.90
C TRP A 217 -9.24 -3.43 14.91
N TYR A 218 -9.97 -3.84 13.86
CA TYR A 218 -10.44 -2.95 12.80
C TYR A 218 -11.82 -2.37 13.12
N GLU A 219 -11.93 -1.04 13.10
CA GLU A 219 -13.18 -0.30 13.21
C GLU A 219 -13.29 0.65 12.01
N PRO A 220 -14.37 0.62 11.20
CA PRO A 220 -14.46 1.46 10.01
C PRO A 220 -14.50 2.95 10.36
N VAL A 221 -13.66 3.75 9.71
CA VAL A 221 -13.62 5.21 9.88
C VAL A 221 -14.92 5.89 9.41
N ASP A 222 -15.47 5.41 8.29
CA ASP A 222 -16.71 5.91 7.70
C ASP A 222 -17.52 4.72 7.14
N PRO A 223 -18.41 4.11 7.96
CA PRO A 223 -19.23 2.98 7.54
C PRO A 223 -20.15 3.29 6.35
N GLU A 224 -20.64 4.53 6.23
CA GLU A 224 -21.56 4.93 5.15
C GLU A 224 -20.82 5.04 3.81
N GLU A 225 -19.62 5.61 3.80
CA GLU A 225 -18.77 5.66 2.60
C GLU A 225 -18.21 4.28 2.23
N ASP A 226 -17.91 3.41 3.21
CA ASP A 226 -17.60 2.00 2.99
C ASP A 226 -18.77 1.28 2.28
N GLU A 227 -19.98 1.37 2.81
CA GLU A 227 -21.17 0.78 2.17
C GLU A 227 -21.41 1.39 0.78
N ARG A 228 -21.28 2.70 0.60
CA ARG A 228 -21.42 3.35 -0.71
C ARG A 228 -20.40 2.81 -1.72
N ARG A 229 -19.13 2.69 -1.32
CA ARG A 229 -18.01 2.17 -2.15
C ARG A 229 -18.27 0.74 -2.62
N TRP A 230 -18.82 -0.09 -1.74
CA TRP A 230 -18.98 -1.54 -1.99
C TRP A 230 -20.40 -1.94 -2.43
N SER A 231 -21.37 -1.00 -2.42
CA SER A 231 -22.74 -1.26 -2.89
C SER A 231 -22.79 -1.57 -4.39
N ALA A 232 -23.49 -2.64 -4.75
CA ALA A 232 -23.53 -3.19 -6.12
C ALA A 232 -24.11 -2.24 -7.19
N SER A 233 -24.69 -1.10 -6.80
CA SER A 233 -25.20 -0.08 -7.72
C SER A 233 -24.10 0.57 -8.58
N ALA A 234 -22.84 0.55 -8.12
CA ALA A 234 -21.70 1.06 -8.89
C ALA A 234 -21.15 0.06 -9.94
N ILE A 235 -21.34 -1.25 -9.72
CA ILE A 235 -20.75 -2.32 -10.55
C ILE A 235 -21.63 -2.65 -11.77
N ALA A 236 -22.92 -2.30 -11.74
CA ALA A 236 -23.90 -2.62 -12.78
C ALA A 236 -24.08 -1.55 -13.89
N LYS A 237 -23.17 -0.57 -14.01
CA LYS A 237 -23.23 0.51 -15.02
C LYS A 237 -21.86 0.86 -15.64
N GLY A 238 -21.11 -0.16 -16.02
CA GLY A 238 -19.96 -0.08 -16.94
C GLY A 238 -20.28 -0.81 -18.23
#